data_AF-A0A1M7A4M8-F1
#
_entry.id   AF-A0A1M7A4M8-F1
#
_cell.length_a   1.000
_cell.length_b   1.000
_cell.length_c   1.000
_cell.angle_alpha   90.00
_cell.angle_beta   90.00
_cell.angle_gamma   90.00
#
_symmetry.space_group_name_H-M   'P 1'
#
loop_
_entity.id
_entity.type
_entity.pdbx_description
1 polymer ?
#
loop_
_entity_poly.entity_id
_entity_poly.type
_entity_poly.pdbx_seq_one_letter_code
_entity_poly.pdbx_strand_id
1 'polypeptide(L)'
;MVRSVFEIVKAPLGWSVFADNVKIAGVYDSRGAALEAAALAASFAVSDGVAVQINVPGEDEERPRWAVAFEIAATILPDREPAAAPSPSRGTAGKSPG
;
A
#
# COMPACT_ATOMS: atom_id res chain seq x y z
N MET A 1 1.87 -38.53 2.16
CA MET A 1 0.87 -37.46 2.35
C MET A 1 0.92 -36.60 1.10
N VAL A 2 -0.19 -36.48 0.36
CA VAL A 2 -0.25 -35.61 -0.83
C VAL A 2 -0.36 -34.17 -0.33
N ARG A 3 0.42 -33.27 -0.93
CA ARG A 3 0.44 -31.84 -0.58
C ARG A 3 0.21 -31.03 -1.85
N SER A 4 -0.74 -30.10 -1.81
CA SER A 4 -0.95 -29.12 -2.87
C SER A 4 -0.36 -27.76 -2.48
N VAL A 5 0.33 -27.14 -3.41
CA VAL A 5 0.96 -25.83 -3.25
C VAL A 5 0.25 -24.84 -4.15
N PHE A 6 -0.33 -23.81 -3.53
CA PHE A 6 -0.97 -22.70 -4.22
C PHE A 6 -0.03 -21.51 -4.24
N GLU A 7 0.32 -21.02 -5.42
CA GLU A 7 1.21 -19.89 -5.61
C GLU A 7 0.46 -18.72 -6.24
N ILE A 8 0.47 -17.59 -5.55
CA ILE A 8 -0.06 -16.34 -6.07
C ILE A 8 1.10 -15.61 -6.73
N VAL A 9 0.94 -15.18 -7.98
CA VAL A 9 1.98 -14.49 -8.72
C VAL A 9 1.44 -13.22 -9.35
N LYS A 10 2.30 -12.19 -9.43
CA LYS A 10 1.97 -10.97 -10.14
C LYS A 10 2.00 -11.24 -11.65
N ALA A 11 0.87 -10.98 -12.31
CA ALA A 11 0.75 -11.05 -13.76
C ALA A 11 0.72 -9.63 -14.37
N PRO A 12 0.97 -9.47 -15.68
CA PRO A 12 0.94 -8.15 -16.34
C PRO A 12 -0.37 -7.38 -16.15
N LEU A 13 -1.51 -8.09 -16.12
CA LEU A 13 -2.85 -7.51 -16.01
C LEU A 13 -3.46 -7.60 -14.60
N GLY A 14 -2.70 -8.09 -13.60
CA GLY A 14 -3.27 -8.32 -12.27
C GLY A 14 -2.51 -9.39 -11.49
N TRP A 15 -3.25 -10.35 -10.94
CA TRP A 15 -2.73 -11.45 -10.13
C TRP A 15 -3.21 -12.79 -10.68
N SER A 16 -2.39 -13.83 -10.59
CA SER A 16 -2.73 -15.18 -11.04
C SER A 16 -2.45 -16.18 -9.94
N VAL A 17 -3.25 -17.25 -9.90
CA VAL A 17 -3.11 -18.34 -8.93
C VAL A 17 -2.76 -19.62 -9.65
N PHE A 18 -1.72 -20.29 -9.17
CA PHE A 18 -1.27 -21.59 -9.64
C PHE A 18 -1.46 -22.60 -8.51
N ALA A 19 -1.97 -23.79 -8.82
CA ALA A 19 -1.95 -24.93 -7.91
C ALA A 19 -1.07 -26.00 -8.52
N ASP A 20 -0.02 -26.40 -7.80
CA ASP A 20 0.92 -27.45 -8.25
C ASP A 20 1.48 -27.16 -9.66
N ASN A 21 1.81 -25.89 -9.93
CA ASN A 21 2.26 -25.33 -11.23
C ASN A 21 1.19 -25.27 -12.34
N VAL A 22 -0.06 -25.62 -12.05
CA VAL A 22 -1.19 -25.49 -12.98
C VAL A 22 -1.96 -24.21 -12.68
N LYS A 23 -2.15 -23.35 -13.67
CA LYS A 23 -2.97 -22.14 -13.51
C LYS A 23 -4.44 -22.54 -13.32
N ILE A 24 -5.01 -22.27 -12.16
CA ILE A 24 -6.35 -22.76 -11.80
C ILE A 24 -7.48 -21.77 -12.07
N ALA A 25 -7.16 -20.51 -12.42
CA ALA A 25 -8.17 -19.48 -12.65
C ALA A 25 -7.68 -18.34 -13.57
N GLY A 26 -8.57 -17.38 -13.81
CA GLY A 26 -8.29 -16.16 -14.55
C GLY A 26 -7.32 -15.20 -13.85
N VAL A 27 -7.24 -13.98 -14.37
CA VAL A 27 -6.47 -12.90 -13.75
C VAL A 27 -7.38 -12.15 -12.79
N TYR A 28 -6.94 -12.00 -11.55
CA TYR A 28 -7.61 -11.21 -10.51
C TYR A 28 -7.10 -9.77 -10.53
N ASP A 29 -7.99 -8.83 -10.23
CA ASP A 29 -7.72 -7.40 -10.15
C ASP A 29 -6.83 -7.03 -8.94
N SER A 30 -6.97 -7.76 -7.83
CA SER A 30 -6.25 -7.51 -6.58
C SER A 30 -5.55 -8.75 -6.02
N ARG A 31 -4.52 -8.52 -5.20
CA ARG A 31 -3.81 -9.58 -4.47
C ARG A 31 -4.75 -10.31 -3.51
N GLY A 32 -5.63 -9.55 -2.83
CA GLY A 32 -6.64 -10.09 -1.92
C GLY A 32 -7.60 -11.02 -2.64
N ALA A 33 -8.12 -10.61 -3.81
CA ALA A 33 -9.01 -11.45 -4.62
C ALA A 33 -8.33 -12.76 -5.07
N ALA A 34 -7.05 -12.69 -5.47
CA ALA A 34 -6.28 -13.90 -5.79
C ALA A 34 -6.09 -14.81 -4.56
N LEU A 35 -5.89 -14.24 -3.36
CA LEU A 35 -5.78 -15.00 -2.12
C LEU A 35 -7.09 -15.67 -1.73
N GLU A 36 -8.22 -14.97 -1.82
CA GLU A 36 -9.53 -15.53 -1.55
C GLU A 36 -9.84 -16.70 -2.48
N ALA A 37 -9.51 -16.57 -3.77
CA ALA A 37 -9.67 -17.65 -4.72
C ALA A 37 -8.73 -18.84 -4.44
N ALA A 38 -7.48 -18.59 -4.07
CA ALA A 38 -6.54 -19.64 -3.67
C ALA A 38 -7.02 -20.36 -2.41
N ALA A 39 -7.54 -19.64 -1.42
CA ALA A 39 -8.10 -20.19 -0.19
C ALA A 39 -9.35 -21.04 -0.46
N LEU A 40 -10.22 -20.59 -1.37
CA LEU A 40 -11.38 -21.35 -1.80
C LEU A 40 -10.96 -22.67 -2.47
N ALA A 41 -10.01 -22.64 -3.40
CA ALA A 41 -9.50 -23.85 -4.04
C ALA A 41 -8.79 -24.78 -3.03
N ALA A 42 -8.02 -24.20 -2.10
CA ALA A 42 -7.40 -24.94 -1.00
C ALA A 42 -8.43 -25.63 -0.09
N SER A 43 -9.58 -25.02 0.16
CA SER A 43 -10.62 -25.62 1.01
C SER A 43 -11.17 -26.94 0.47
N PHE A 44 -11.25 -27.08 -0.86
CA PHE A 44 -11.60 -28.35 -1.50
C PHE A 44 -10.50 -29.39 -1.29
N ALA A 45 -9.23 -29.00 -1.48
CA ALA A 45 -8.10 -29.89 -1.25
C ALA A 45 -8.03 -30.39 0.21
N VAL A 46 -8.29 -29.52 1.20
CA VAL A 46 -8.39 -29.93 2.61
C VAL A 46 -9.52 -30.94 2.82
N SER A 47 -10.67 -30.72 2.18
CA SER A 47 -11.84 -31.61 2.28
C SER A 47 -11.52 -33.02 1.74
N ASP A 48 -10.63 -33.11 0.76
CA ASP A 48 -10.12 -34.36 0.20
C ASP A 48 -8.97 -34.99 1.01
N GLY A 49 -8.61 -34.39 2.17
CA GLY A 49 -7.53 -34.87 3.04
C GLY A 49 -6.12 -34.50 2.55
N VAL A 50 -6.00 -33.56 1.60
CA VAL A 50 -4.73 -33.09 1.06
C VAL A 50 -4.18 -31.98 1.95
N ALA A 51 -2.88 -32.03 2.27
CA ALA A 51 -2.20 -30.96 2.99
C ALA A 51 -1.99 -29.76 2.06
N VAL A 52 -2.09 -28.54 2.57
CA VAL A 52 -2.04 -27.33 1.72
C VAL A 52 -0.97 -26.34 2.15
N GLN A 53 -0.36 -25.67 1.17
CA GLN A 53 0.47 -24.49 1.37
C GLN A 53 -0.02 -23.40 0.43
N ILE A 54 -0.19 -22.18 0.94
CA ILE A 54 -0.50 -21.01 0.12
C ILE A 54 0.68 -20.05 0.22
N ASN A 55 1.35 -19.81 -0.90
CA ASN A 55 2.43 -18.84 -1.04
C ASN A 55 1.85 -17.55 -1.58
N VAL A 56 1.87 -16.53 -0.74
CA VAL A 56 1.49 -15.17 -1.12
C VAL A 56 2.76 -14.34 -1.16
N PRO A 57 3.15 -13.76 -2.29
CA PRO A 57 4.25 -12.83 -2.33
C PRO A 57 3.90 -11.65 -1.43
N GLY A 58 4.86 -11.29 -0.59
CA GLY A 58 4.80 -10.05 0.17
C GLY A 58 4.56 -8.88 -0.78
N GLU A 59 4.03 -7.79 -0.23
CA GLU A 59 4.17 -6.54 -0.96
C GLU A 59 5.65 -6.23 -0.80
N ASP A 60 6.46 -6.54 -1.80
CA ASP A 60 7.52 -5.59 -2.11
C ASP A 60 6.77 -4.33 -2.53
N GLU A 61 6.27 -3.59 -1.54
CA GLU A 61 6.26 -2.16 -1.63
C GLU A 61 7.72 -1.85 -1.97
N GLU A 62 8.03 -1.74 -3.25
CA GLU A 62 8.84 -0.61 -3.69
C GLU A 62 8.10 0.61 -3.16
N ARG A 63 8.20 0.88 -1.85
CA ARG A 63 7.98 2.21 -1.30
C ARG A 63 9.01 2.99 -2.08
N PRO A 64 8.58 3.75 -3.08
CA PRO A 64 9.54 4.45 -3.89
C PRO A 64 10.28 5.35 -2.91
N ARG A 65 11.61 5.43 -2.98
CA ARG A 65 12.43 6.08 -1.95
C ARG A 65 11.94 7.50 -1.60
N TRP A 66 11.25 8.16 -2.54
CA TRP A 66 10.58 9.44 -2.32
C TRP A 66 9.45 9.40 -1.29
N ALA A 67 8.67 8.32 -1.19
CA ALA A 67 7.57 8.20 -0.22
C ALA A 67 8.11 8.14 1.21
N VAL A 68 9.21 7.42 1.43
CA VAL A 68 9.93 7.39 2.71
C VAL A 68 10.52 8.78 3.02
N ALA A 69 11.11 9.44 2.04
CA ALA A 69 11.64 10.79 2.22
C ALA A 69 10.55 11.84 2.54
N PHE A 70 9.35 11.70 1.96
CA PHE A 70 8.24 12.62 2.19
C PHE A 70 7.67 12.50 3.60
N GLU A 71 7.50 11.27 4.11
CA GLU A 71 7.07 11.02 5.50
C GLU A 71 8.09 11.55 6.52
N ILE A 72 9.38 11.36 6.25
CA ILE A 72 10.46 11.93 7.07
C ILE A 72 10.38 13.46 7.05
N ALA A 73 10.22 14.07 5.87
CA ALA A 73 10.09 15.52 5.74
C ALA A 73 8.84 16.07 6.47
N ALA A 74 7.70 15.37 6.36
CA ALA A 74 6.46 15.73 7.04
C ALA A 74 6.57 15.64 8.57
N THR A 75 7.40 14.73 9.09
CA THR A 75 7.65 14.61 10.53
C THR A 75 8.61 15.70 11.05
N ILE A 76 9.50 16.20 10.18
CA ILE A 76 10.52 17.20 10.56
C ILE A 76 9.97 18.64 10.41
N LEU A 77 9.00 18.88 9.53
CA LEU A 77 8.40 20.19 9.35
C LEU A 77 7.51 20.55 10.54
N PRO A 78 7.89 21.54 11.39
CA PRO A 78 6.97 22.04 12.39
C PRO A 78 5.80 22.73 11.69
N ASP A 79 4.61 22.52 12.23
CA ASP A 79 3.37 23.17 11.80
C ASP A 79 3.65 24.65 11.55
N ARG A 80 3.48 25.10 10.31
CA ARG A 80 3.77 26.48 9.94
C ARG A 80 2.70 27.34 10.60
N GLU A 81 3.01 27.82 11.81
CA GLU A 81 2.24 28.85 12.50
C GLU A 81 1.95 29.98 11.51
N PRO A 82 0.67 30.35 11.27
CA PRO A 82 0.36 31.39 10.32
C PRO A 82 1.01 32.68 10.82
N ALA A 83 1.95 33.20 10.03
CA ALA A 83 2.72 34.39 10.34
C ALA A 83 1.79 35.49 10.86
N ALA A 84 2.07 35.95 12.08
CA ALA A 84 1.36 37.06 12.71
C ALA A 84 1.25 38.23 11.74
N ALA A 85 0.04 38.79 11.61
CA ALA A 85 -0.23 39.94 10.77
C ALA A 85 0.73 41.10 11.12
N PRO A 86 1.25 41.83 10.13
CA PRO A 86 2.20 42.91 10.39
C PRO A 86 1.55 43.99 11.26
N SER A 87 2.22 44.32 12.38
CA SER A 87 1.80 45.38 13.29
C SER A 87 1.80 46.75 12.57
N PRO A 88 0.79 47.61 12.78
CA PRO A 88 0.72 48.90 12.11
C PRO A 88 1.86 49.82 12.58
N SER A 89 2.63 50.31 11.62
CA SER A 89 3.72 51.27 11.82
C SER A 89 3.19 52.58 12.42
N ARG A 90 3.70 52.94 13.60
CA ARG A 90 3.40 54.21 14.28
C ARG A 90 4.06 55.36 13.51
N GLY A 91 3.29 56.00 12.63
CA GLY A 91 3.73 57.17 11.86
C GLY A 91 4.04 58.34 12.77
N THR A 92 5.28 58.84 12.69
CA THR A 92 5.71 60.12 13.24
C THR A 92 5.06 61.25 12.44
N ALA A 93 3.98 61.83 12.96
CA ALA A 93 3.39 63.06 12.44
C ALA A 93 3.76 64.23 13.36
N GLY A 94 4.92 64.82 13.11
CA GLY A 94 5.17 66.21 13.47
C GLY A 94 4.70 67.09 12.32
N LYS A 95 3.66 67.91 12.54
CA LYS A 95 3.48 69.20 11.84
C LYS A 95 2.43 70.08 12.54
N SER A 96 2.90 71.16 13.17
CA SER A 96 2.08 72.31 13.57
C SER A 96 1.45 73.00 12.37
N PRO A 97 0.34 73.74 12.60
CA PRO A 97 0.17 75.00 11.89
C PRO A 97 -0.38 76.14 12.76
N GLY A 98 0.01 77.38 12.43
CA GLY A 98 -0.76 78.60 12.67
C GLY A 98 -0.35 79.41 13.88
#